data_AF-A0A0F9W4B9-F1
#
_entry.id   AF-A0A0F9W4B9-F1
#
_cell.length_a   1.000
_cell.length_b   1.000
_cell.length_c   1.000
_cell.angle_alpha   90.00
_cell.angle_beta   90.00
_cell.angle_gamma   90.00
#
_symmetry.space_group_name_H-M   'P 1'
#
loop_
_entity.id
_entity.type
_entity.pdbx_description
1 polymer ?
#
loop_
_entity_poly.entity_id
_entity_poly.type
_entity_poly.pdbx_seq_one_letter_code
_entity_poly.pdbx_strand_id
1 'polypeptide(L)'
;MLTRRYSCLLLSLLLFASGCSQQNERATDRDSFRTRAWQEARRLNFHKSRRMFERLRSEAQPHSQAWIEATLGLAVSLHHAQPDVRGDKERAGDLYDQVIATCTDRSVLPQALLLRARLADQVDYSGDTPDPGAAGALYERIRRDFADSRQAGEATLYLGHAAAMSGEAEAARSAIRDLEQWIAAHPDGPLVSLQWELVGRLNMYPLDNPAAAVEAFLKAEAVGLPPMTQMDAFFWRVANLAARAGDPKTAARYFRRIILEQPRSGYGYEAQLRLRELGETPPPLTDPFEFIVAAPKGGGS
;
A
#
# COMPACT_ATOMS: atom_id res chain seq x y z
N MET A 1 55.69 33.45 69.78
CA MET A 1 54.49 34.30 69.81
C MET A 1 53.64 33.99 68.58
N LEU A 2 52.34 33.70 68.76
CA LEU A 2 51.14 33.97 67.91
C LEU A 2 51.21 33.77 66.36
N THR A 3 50.25 33.25 65.58
CA THR A 3 48.87 32.74 65.74
C THR A 3 48.34 32.18 64.39
N ARG A 4 47.64 31.03 64.44
CA ARG A 4 46.37 30.58 63.78
C ARG A 4 45.87 31.02 62.36
N ARG A 5 45.46 29.97 61.60
CA ARG A 5 44.26 29.72 60.71
C ARG A 5 44.20 30.43 59.32
N TYR A 6 43.66 29.92 58.20
CA TYR A 6 42.47 29.09 57.90
C TYR A 6 42.56 28.32 56.55
N SER A 7 41.82 27.20 56.47
CA SER A 7 41.42 26.43 55.27
C SER A 7 40.36 27.12 54.40
N CYS A 8 40.31 26.77 53.10
CA CYS A 8 39.13 26.67 52.19
C CYS A 8 39.45 27.20 50.77
N LEU A 9 39.48 26.32 49.76
CA LEU A 9 39.00 26.52 48.37
C LEU A 9 39.57 25.43 47.44
N LEU A 10 38.91 24.27 47.38
CA LEU A 10 39.15 23.25 46.34
C LEU A 10 37.93 22.29 46.31
N LEU A 11 36.78 22.78 45.85
CA LEU A 11 35.60 21.93 45.60
C LEU A 11 34.60 22.61 44.64
N SER A 12 34.93 22.72 43.35
CA SER A 12 33.97 23.25 42.33
C SER A 12 34.18 22.75 40.90
N LEU A 13 34.70 21.53 40.69
CA LEU A 13 35.03 21.04 39.34
C LEU A 13 34.69 19.56 39.07
N LEU A 14 33.65 19.03 39.72
CA LEU A 14 33.16 17.65 39.53
C LEU A 14 31.63 17.54 39.33
N LEU A 15 30.96 18.58 38.81
CA LEU A 15 29.51 18.56 38.54
C LEU A 15 29.11 18.66 37.05
N PHE A 16 30.07 18.66 36.11
CA PHE A 16 29.75 18.69 34.67
C PHE A 16 29.85 17.33 33.96
N ALA A 17 30.37 16.28 34.60
CA ALA A 17 30.53 14.96 33.96
C ALA A 17 29.33 14.01 34.11
N SER A 18 28.41 14.27 35.05
CA SER A 18 27.24 13.40 35.27
C SER A 18 26.03 13.74 34.38
N GLY A 19 26.05 14.87 33.68
CA GLY A 19 24.95 15.29 32.80
C GLY A 19 24.91 14.55 31.45
N CYS A 20 26.08 14.17 30.92
CA CYS A 20 26.17 13.55 29.59
C CYS A 20 25.78 12.06 29.58
N SER A 21 26.01 11.31 30.67
CA SER A 21 25.66 9.88 30.72
C SER A 21 24.15 9.65 30.83
N GLN A 22 23.46 10.43 31.66
CA GLN A 22 22.02 10.30 31.86
C GLN A 22 21.20 10.76 30.63
N GLN A 23 21.72 11.69 29.84
CA GLN A 23 21.11 12.09 28.57
C GLN A 23 21.19 10.96 27.52
N ASN A 24 22.28 10.18 27.52
CA ASN A 24 22.47 9.12 26.54
C ASN A 24 21.59 7.88 26.83
N GLU A 25 21.41 7.52 28.11
CA GLU A 25 20.47 6.45 28.51
C GLU A 25 19.01 6.81 28.20
N ARG A 26 18.60 8.06 28.47
CA ARG A 26 17.23 8.54 28.17
C ARG A 26 16.96 8.60 26.67
N ALA A 27 17.95 8.98 25.85
CA ALA A 27 17.83 8.97 24.40
C ALA A 27 17.62 7.53 23.87
N THR A 28 18.38 6.57 24.39
CA THR A 28 18.30 5.15 24.00
C THR A 28 16.93 4.53 24.35
N ASP A 29 16.39 4.82 25.54
CA ASP A 29 15.06 4.34 25.93
C ASP A 29 13.94 4.99 25.10
N ARG A 30 14.06 6.28 24.78
CA ARG A 30 13.10 6.99 23.92
C ARG A 30 13.08 6.44 22.49
N ASP A 31 14.24 6.18 21.91
CA ASP A 31 14.34 5.58 20.57
C ASP A 31 13.79 4.15 20.53
N SER A 32 14.03 3.38 21.60
CA SER A 32 13.40 2.07 21.82
C SER A 32 11.87 2.19 21.94
N PHE A 33 11.36 3.17 22.68
CA PHE A 33 9.91 3.39 22.83
C PHE A 33 9.24 3.79 21.51
N ARG A 34 9.86 4.70 20.75
CA ARG A 34 9.41 5.10 19.42
C ARG A 34 9.38 3.94 18.43
N THR A 35 10.45 3.15 18.37
CA THR A 35 10.51 1.96 17.51
C THR A 35 9.40 0.97 17.85
N ARG A 36 9.14 0.75 19.15
CA ARG A 36 8.04 -0.09 19.61
C ARG A 36 6.67 0.46 19.19
N ALA A 37 6.44 1.76 19.25
CA ALA A 37 5.17 2.38 18.84
C ALA A 37 4.85 2.05 17.36
N TRP A 38 5.83 2.20 16.46
CA TRP A 38 5.67 1.83 15.05
C TRP A 38 5.53 0.32 14.84
N GLN A 39 6.22 -0.51 15.62
CA GLN A 39 6.05 -1.97 15.56
C GLN A 39 4.63 -2.39 15.93
N GLU A 40 4.02 -1.77 16.95
CA GLU A 40 2.63 -2.04 17.32
C GLU A 40 1.67 -1.61 16.19
N ALA A 41 1.89 -0.45 15.56
CA ALA A 41 1.10 -0.03 14.40
C ALA A 41 1.23 -1.02 13.22
N ARG A 42 2.45 -1.49 12.91
CA ARG A 42 2.70 -2.50 11.87
C ARG A 42 2.04 -3.85 12.15
N ARG A 43 1.88 -4.20 13.44
CA ARG A 43 1.16 -5.39 13.89
C ARG A 43 -0.36 -5.15 14.00
N LEU A 44 -0.86 -4.03 13.50
CA LEU A 44 -2.27 -3.63 13.53
C LEU A 44 -2.83 -3.43 14.94
N ASN A 45 -1.96 -3.22 15.95
CA ASN A 45 -2.35 -2.91 17.32
C ASN A 45 -2.53 -1.39 17.50
N PHE A 46 -3.55 -0.86 16.83
CA PHE A 46 -3.79 0.58 16.73
C PHE A 46 -4.15 1.23 18.07
N HIS A 47 -4.85 0.51 18.96
CA HIS A 47 -5.15 0.97 20.32
C HIS A 47 -3.89 1.20 21.16
N LYS A 48 -2.93 0.27 21.12
CA LYS A 48 -1.68 0.39 21.87
C LYS A 48 -0.77 1.46 21.26
N SER A 49 -0.59 1.44 19.94
CA SER A 49 0.24 2.44 19.25
C SER A 49 -0.29 3.87 19.43
N ARG A 50 -1.62 4.07 19.42
CA ARG A 50 -2.26 5.37 19.73
C ARG A 50 -1.76 5.95 21.05
N ARG A 51 -1.87 5.19 22.15
CA ARG A 51 -1.43 5.65 23.49
C ARG A 51 0.06 5.98 23.52
N MET A 52 0.88 5.20 22.81
CA MET A 52 2.32 5.43 22.73
C MET A 52 2.64 6.72 21.96
N PHE A 53 1.97 6.96 20.83
CA PHE A 53 2.16 8.17 20.05
C PHE A 53 1.59 9.43 20.71
N GLU A 54 0.47 9.33 21.45
CA GLU A 54 -0.03 10.41 22.29
C GLU A 54 1.04 10.89 23.29
N ARG A 55 1.68 9.95 23.98
CA ARG A 55 2.79 10.24 24.91
C ARG A 55 4.01 10.82 24.20
N LEU A 56 4.46 10.20 23.11
CA LEU A 56 5.61 10.68 22.34
C LEU A 56 5.40 12.11 21.85
N ARG A 57 4.18 12.43 21.40
CA ARG A 57 3.79 13.76 20.92
C ARG A 57 3.76 14.78 22.05
N SER A 58 3.24 14.44 23.22
CA SER A 58 3.19 15.36 24.38
C SER A 58 4.58 15.68 24.95
N GLU A 59 5.53 14.75 24.83
CA GLU A 59 6.92 14.91 25.28
C GLU A 59 7.84 15.53 24.20
N ALA A 60 7.34 15.78 22.99
CA ALA A 60 8.11 16.36 21.89
C ALA A 60 7.89 17.87 21.80
N GLN A 61 8.94 18.61 21.44
CA GLN A 61 8.81 20.04 21.13
C GLN A 61 7.93 20.20 19.88
N PRO A 62 6.89 21.08 19.90
CA PRO A 62 6.05 21.33 18.73
C PRO A 62 6.86 21.61 17.47
N HIS A 63 6.43 21.05 16.34
CA HIS A 63 7.09 21.17 15.02
C HIS A 63 8.50 20.57 14.89
N SER A 64 9.05 19.96 15.96
CA SER A 64 10.27 19.15 15.83
C SER A 64 10.01 17.87 15.02
N GLN A 65 11.07 17.27 14.48
CA GLN A 65 10.95 15.99 13.76
C GLN A 65 10.29 14.89 14.61
N ALA A 66 10.63 14.82 15.90
CA ALA A 66 10.00 13.87 16.83
C ALA A 66 8.50 14.13 17.02
N TRP A 67 8.09 15.41 17.01
CA TRP A 67 6.67 15.77 17.09
C TRP A 67 5.94 15.45 15.79
N ILE A 68 6.54 15.72 14.63
CA ILE A 68 5.97 15.39 13.31
C ILE A 68 5.75 13.88 13.20
N GLU A 69 6.78 13.09 13.54
CA GLU A 69 6.71 11.63 13.50
C GLU A 69 5.64 11.09 14.46
N ALA A 70 5.60 11.59 15.70
CA ALA A 70 4.58 11.18 16.67
C ALA A 70 3.17 11.61 16.27
N THR A 71 3.02 12.77 15.64
CA THR A 71 1.73 13.27 15.12
C THR A 71 1.25 12.40 13.95
N LEU A 72 2.14 12.05 13.02
CA LEU A 72 1.82 11.15 11.92
C LEU A 72 1.45 9.75 12.43
N GLY A 73 2.25 9.19 13.35
CA GLY A 73 1.97 7.88 13.96
C GLY A 73 0.63 7.87 14.69
N LEU A 74 0.30 8.93 15.43
CA LEU A 74 -1.00 9.08 16.08
C LEU A 74 -2.16 9.14 15.05
N ALA A 75 -1.99 9.91 13.97
CA ALA A 75 -2.98 10.00 12.91
C ALA A 75 -3.25 8.63 12.26
N VAL A 76 -2.20 7.87 11.96
CA VAL A 76 -2.30 6.50 11.42
C VAL A 76 -3.02 5.57 12.40
N SER A 77 -2.68 5.62 13.69
CA SER A 77 -3.34 4.80 14.70
C SER A 77 -4.83 5.12 14.84
N LEU A 78 -5.22 6.39 14.73
CA LEU A 78 -6.62 6.80 14.77
C LEU A 78 -7.36 6.40 13.49
N HIS A 79 -6.73 6.63 12.33
CA HIS A 79 -7.29 6.31 11.02
C HIS A 79 -7.62 4.82 10.88
N HIS A 80 -6.80 3.91 11.41
CA HIS A 80 -7.02 2.47 11.25
C HIS A 80 -7.56 1.75 12.49
N ALA A 81 -7.89 2.47 13.57
CA ALA A 81 -8.47 1.88 14.76
C ALA A 81 -9.84 1.25 14.47
N GLN A 82 -10.12 0.12 15.13
CA GLN A 82 -11.39 -0.58 15.08
C GLN A 82 -12.01 -0.65 16.48
N PRO A 83 -13.34 -0.44 16.64
CA PRO A 83 -14.31 -0.14 15.57
C PRO A 83 -14.09 1.24 14.96
N ASP A 84 -14.55 1.45 13.73
CA ASP A 84 -14.49 2.75 13.08
C ASP A 84 -15.39 3.77 13.79
N VAL A 85 -14.78 4.85 14.28
CA VAL A 85 -15.46 5.93 15.01
C VAL A 85 -15.22 7.25 14.29
N ARG A 86 -16.29 7.97 13.95
CA ARG A 86 -16.26 9.29 13.28
C ARG A 86 -15.25 10.25 13.91
N GLY A 87 -15.32 10.43 15.23
CA GLY A 87 -14.43 11.36 15.94
C GLY A 87 -12.94 10.99 15.86
N ASP A 88 -12.60 9.70 15.73
CA ASP A 88 -11.22 9.28 15.53
C ASP A 88 -10.76 9.60 14.09
N LYS A 89 -11.63 9.47 13.09
CA LYS A 89 -11.35 9.81 11.68
C LYS A 89 -11.19 11.31 11.47
N GLU A 90 -12.09 12.12 12.03
CA GLU A 90 -12.00 13.59 12.01
C GLU A 90 -10.69 14.04 12.65
N ARG A 91 -10.36 13.50 13.84
CA ARG A 91 -9.09 13.79 14.51
C ARG A 91 -7.87 13.33 13.72
N ALA A 92 -7.93 12.19 13.03
CA ALA A 92 -6.85 11.74 12.16
C ALA A 92 -6.61 12.74 11.02
N GLY A 93 -7.69 13.24 10.39
CA GLY A 93 -7.65 14.29 9.37
C GLY A 93 -6.92 15.54 9.85
N ASP A 94 -7.32 16.08 11.01
CA ASP A 94 -6.69 17.26 11.61
C ASP A 94 -5.19 17.07 11.88
N LEU A 95 -4.79 15.85 12.29
CA LEU A 95 -3.40 15.53 12.57
C LEU A 95 -2.57 15.38 11.29
N TYR A 96 -3.12 14.80 10.23
CA TYR A 96 -2.46 14.80 8.93
C TYR A 96 -2.28 16.23 8.40
N ASP A 97 -3.31 17.07 8.51
CA ASP A 97 -3.26 18.47 8.05
C ASP A 97 -2.19 19.26 8.82
N GLN A 98 -2.04 19.02 10.13
CA GLN A 98 -0.94 19.55 10.93
C GLN A 98 0.45 19.11 10.44
N VAL A 99 0.62 17.83 10.12
CA VAL A 99 1.88 17.30 9.57
C VAL A 99 2.16 17.95 8.22
N ILE A 100 1.17 18.02 7.32
CA ILE A 100 1.31 18.61 5.98
C ILE A 100 1.69 20.09 6.04
N ALA A 101 1.14 20.84 7.01
CA ALA A 101 1.42 22.26 7.17
C ALA A 101 2.82 22.57 7.75
N THR A 102 3.42 21.63 8.47
CA THR A 102 4.63 21.90 9.28
C THR A 102 5.85 21.08 8.86
N CYS A 103 5.65 19.97 8.15
CA CYS A 103 6.72 19.08 7.72
C CYS A 103 7.44 19.63 6.48
N THR A 104 8.75 19.85 6.60
CA THR A 104 9.64 20.18 5.48
C THR A 104 10.43 18.97 4.96
N ASP A 105 10.33 17.84 5.66
CA ASP A 105 10.99 16.59 5.29
C ASP A 105 10.30 15.93 4.09
N ARG A 106 11.00 15.93 2.95
CA ARG A 106 10.53 15.38 1.68
C ARG A 106 10.32 13.86 1.70
N SER A 107 10.85 13.15 2.70
CA SER A 107 10.62 11.71 2.87
C SER A 107 9.32 11.38 3.62
N VAL A 108 8.82 12.32 4.43
CA VAL A 108 7.63 12.15 5.28
C VAL A 108 6.39 12.79 4.67
N LEU A 109 6.53 13.99 4.10
CA LEU A 109 5.43 14.76 3.53
C LEU A 109 4.58 14.00 2.49
N PRO A 110 5.14 13.29 1.48
CA PRO A 110 4.32 12.54 0.53
C PRO A 110 3.53 11.41 1.19
N GLN A 111 4.04 10.80 2.26
CA GLN A 111 3.31 9.78 3.01
C GLN A 111 2.11 10.37 3.76
N ALA A 112 2.28 11.54 4.39
CA ALA A 112 1.19 12.23 5.08
C ALA A 112 0.10 12.68 4.10
N LEU A 113 0.50 13.23 2.95
CA LEU A 113 -0.41 13.59 1.86
C LEU A 113 -1.20 12.37 1.37
N LEU A 114 -0.52 11.24 1.13
CA LEU A 114 -1.17 10.02 0.65
C LEU A 114 -2.21 9.51 1.66
N LEU A 115 -1.86 9.45 2.94
CA LEU A 115 -2.77 8.99 3.99
C LEU A 115 -3.96 9.93 4.17
N ARG A 116 -3.76 11.24 4.03
CA ARG A 116 -4.84 12.23 4.05
C ARG A 116 -5.79 12.10 2.86
N ALA A 117 -5.23 11.81 1.67
CA ALA A 117 -6.01 11.56 0.46
C ALA A 117 -6.85 10.28 0.60
N ARG A 118 -6.24 9.22 1.14
CA ARG A 118 -6.93 7.95 1.43
C ARG A 118 -8.11 8.13 2.39
N LEU A 119 -7.92 8.90 3.47
CA LEU A 119 -9.01 9.21 4.41
C LEU A 119 -10.17 9.95 3.72
N ALA A 120 -9.90 10.79 2.73
CA ALA A 120 -10.96 11.48 1.97
C ALA A 120 -11.64 10.57 0.93
N ASP A 121 -10.93 9.57 0.40
CA ASP A 121 -11.40 8.68 -0.68
C ASP A 121 -12.22 7.47 -0.17
N GLN A 122 -12.23 7.22 1.14
CA GLN A 122 -12.84 6.03 1.74
C GLN A 122 -14.14 6.37 2.48
N VAL A 123 -15.07 5.40 2.51
CA VAL A 123 -16.19 5.42 3.46
C VAL A 123 -15.71 4.68 4.71
N ASP A 124 -15.42 5.42 5.77
CA ASP A 124 -14.81 4.83 6.97
C ASP A 124 -15.82 4.44 8.05
N TYR A 125 -17.00 5.07 8.09
CA TYR A 125 -18.02 4.78 9.10
C TYR A 125 -19.43 4.97 8.53
N SER A 126 -20.44 4.53 9.29
CA SER A 126 -21.84 4.67 8.87
C SER A 126 -22.23 6.14 8.73
N GLY A 127 -22.70 6.52 7.54
CA GLY A 127 -23.07 7.90 7.19
C GLY A 127 -21.91 8.77 6.72
N ASP A 128 -20.70 8.23 6.62
CA ASP A 128 -19.58 8.91 5.97
C ASP A 128 -19.79 9.00 4.45
N THR A 129 -19.24 10.03 3.83
CA THR A 129 -19.32 10.23 2.37
C THR A 129 -17.93 10.57 1.84
N PRO A 130 -17.44 9.87 0.81
CA PRO A 130 -16.12 10.16 0.27
C PRO A 130 -16.11 11.53 -0.40
N ASP A 131 -14.97 12.22 -0.32
CA ASP A 131 -14.66 13.45 -1.04
C ASP A 131 -13.59 13.16 -2.11
N PRO A 132 -13.99 12.62 -3.28
CA PRO A 132 -13.05 12.29 -4.34
C PRO A 132 -12.34 13.53 -4.92
N GLY A 133 -12.95 14.72 -4.79
CA GLY A 133 -12.34 15.97 -5.23
C GLY A 133 -11.14 16.35 -4.35
N ALA A 134 -11.33 16.33 -3.03
CA ALA A 134 -10.24 16.56 -2.08
C ALA A 134 -9.14 15.50 -2.17
N ALA A 135 -9.52 14.22 -2.30
CA ALA A 135 -8.57 13.12 -2.50
C ALA A 135 -7.75 13.31 -3.78
N GLY A 136 -8.42 13.59 -4.90
CA GLY A 136 -7.78 13.82 -6.21
C GLY A 136 -6.77 14.97 -6.17
N ALA A 137 -7.13 16.10 -5.56
CA ALA A 137 -6.22 17.25 -5.42
C ALA A 137 -4.94 16.90 -4.64
N LEU A 138 -5.04 16.05 -3.62
CA LEU A 138 -3.89 15.59 -2.83
C LEU A 138 -3.04 14.60 -3.62
N TYR A 139 -3.65 13.64 -4.34
CA TYR A 139 -2.91 12.72 -5.21
C TYR A 139 -2.14 13.46 -6.31
N GLU A 140 -2.75 14.44 -6.96
CA GLU A 140 -2.08 15.25 -7.98
C GLU A 140 -0.94 16.09 -7.39
N ARG A 141 -1.12 16.61 -6.17
CA ARG A 141 -0.02 17.28 -5.46
C ARG A 141 1.15 16.32 -5.23
N ILE A 142 0.91 15.06 -4.87
CA ILE A 142 1.97 14.07 -4.68
C ILE A 142 2.73 13.84 -6.01
N ARG A 143 2.01 13.61 -7.12
CA ARG A 143 2.61 13.40 -8.45
C ARG A 143 3.47 14.58 -8.88
N ARG A 144 2.97 15.80 -8.70
CA ARG A 144 3.67 17.02 -9.11
C ARG A 144 4.90 17.33 -8.25
N ASP A 145 4.73 17.29 -6.92
CA ASP A 145 5.75 17.82 -6.00
C ASP A 145 6.77 16.74 -5.57
N PHE A 146 6.43 15.45 -5.76
CA PHE A 146 7.21 14.29 -5.30
C PHE A 146 7.27 13.17 -6.35
N ALA A 147 7.51 13.52 -7.62
CA ALA A 147 7.53 12.60 -8.76
C ALA A 147 8.45 11.37 -8.55
N ASP A 148 9.57 11.50 -7.85
CA ASP A 148 10.50 10.37 -7.63
C ASP A 148 10.16 9.52 -6.40
N SER A 149 9.08 9.85 -5.68
CA SER A 149 8.67 9.12 -4.47
C SER A 149 7.85 7.88 -4.82
N ARG A 150 7.95 6.84 -3.98
CA ARG A 150 7.07 5.66 -4.08
C ARG A 150 5.58 6.07 -4.05
N GLN A 151 5.24 7.06 -3.23
CA GLN A 151 3.88 7.56 -3.07
C GLN A 151 3.32 8.18 -4.34
N ALA A 152 4.14 8.72 -5.24
CA ALA A 152 3.67 9.21 -6.54
C ALA A 152 3.20 8.07 -7.46
N GLY A 153 3.81 6.88 -7.36
CA GLY A 153 3.31 5.67 -8.02
C GLY A 153 1.97 5.20 -7.46
N GLU A 154 1.81 5.24 -6.14
CA GLU A 154 0.54 4.92 -5.46
C GLU A 154 -0.55 5.95 -5.80
N ALA A 155 -0.23 7.25 -5.78
CA ALA A 155 -1.15 8.32 -6.16
C ALA A 155 -1.63 8.20 -7.62
N THR A 156 -0.72 7.85 -8.55
CA THR A 156 -1.07 7.61 -9.96
C THR A 156 -2.04 6.43 -10.09
N LEU A 157 -1.81 5.35 -9.32
CA LEU A 157 -2.72 4.20 -9.29
C LEU A 157 -4.11 4.58 -8.75
N TYR A 158 -4.19 5.36 -7.68
CA TYR A 158 -5.47 5.79 -7.09
C TYR A 158 -6.26 6.73 -7.99
N LEU A 159 -5.60 7.68 -8.67
CA LEU A 159 -6.25 8.53 -9.67
C LEU A 159 -6.84 7.71 -10.83
N GLY A 160 -6.10 6.71 -11.31
CA GLY A 160 -6.63 5.80 -12.32
C GLY A 160 -7.82 4.96 -11.81
N HIS A 161 -7.81 4.57 -10.54
CA HIS A 161 -8.94 3.85 -9.93
C HIS A 161 -10.17 4.75 -9.81
N ALA A 162 -10.01 6.02 -9.42
CA ALA A 162 -11.10 6.99 -9.41
C ALA A 162 -11.70 7.17 -10.83
N ALA A 163 -10.87 7.22 -11.87
CA ALA A 163 -11.34 7.24 -13.25
C ALA A 163 -12.14 5.98 -13.61
N ALA A 164 -11.71 4.79 -13.18
CA ALA A 164 -12.46 3.55 -13.39
C ALA A 164 -13.84 3.59 -12.71
N MET A 165 -13.90 4.10 -11.48
CA MET A 165 -15.15 4.20 -10.69
C MET A 165 -16.14 5.23 -11.26
N SER A 166 -15.65 6.26 -11.96
CA SER A 166 -16.52 7.23 -12.63
C SER A 166 -17.37 6.61 -13.75
N GLY A 167 -16.88 5.53 -14.37
CA GLY A 167 -17.49 4.93 -15.57
C GLY A 167 -17.40 5.82 -16.82
N GLU A 168 -16.70 6.94 -16.76
CA GLU A 168 -16.59 7.89 -17.88
C GLU A 168 -15.45 7.50 -18.83
N ALA A 169 -15.78 7.36 -20.12
CA ALA A 169 -14.81 6.97 -21.14
C ALA A 169 -13.65 7.96 -21.29
N GLU A 170 -13.89 9.26 -21.12
CA GLU A 170 -12.82 10.25 -21.25
C GLU A 170 -11.88 10.25 -20.05
N ALA A 171 -12.42 10.13 -18.83
CA ALA A 171 -11.63 9.94 -17.63
C ALA A 171 -10.75 8.68 -17.75
N ALA A 172 -11.31 7.58 -18.26
CA ALA A 172 -10.57 6.35 -18.49
C ALA A 172 -9.44 6.51 -19.50
N ARG A 173 -9.68 7.18 -20.64
CA ARG A 173 -8.62 7.47 -21.63
C ARG A 173 -7.52 8.35 -21.05
N SER A 174 -7.87 9.37 -20.26
CA SER A 174 -6.88 10.21 -19.61
C SER A 174 -6.04 9.42 -18.60
N ALA A 175 -6.69 8.61 -17.76
CA ALA A 175 -6.00 7.76 -16.79
C ALA A 175 -5.07 6.74 -17.45
N ILE A 176 -5.45 6.14 -18.58
CA ILE A 176 -4.57 5.23 -19.34
C ILE A 176 -3.31 5.96 -19.79
N ARG A 177 -3.43 7.15 -20.39
CA ARG A 177 -2.25 7.95 -20.82
C ARG A 177 -1.32 8.26 -19.65
N ASP A 178 -1.88 8.67 -18.52
CA ASP A 178 -1.13 8.99 -17.31
C ASP A 178 -0.40 7.77 -16.73
N LEU A 179 -1.07 6.62 -16.68
CA LEU A 179 -0.49 5.35 -16.22
C LEU A 179 0.62 4.88 -17.16
N GLU A 180 0.39 4.89 -18.47
CA GLU A 180 1.39 4.48 -19.46
C GLU A 180 2.62 5.39 -19.45
N GLN A 181 2.42 6.71 -19.33
CA GLN A 181 3.51 7.67 -19.18
C GLN A 181 4.30 7.41 -17.89
N TRP A 182 3.61 7.14 -16.78
CA TRP A 182 4.24 6.82 -15.50
C TRP A 182 5.07 5.55 -15.57
N ILE A 183 4.51 4.48 -16.15
CA ILE A 183 5.18 3.18 -16.32
C ILE A 183 6.43 3.35 -17.20
N ALA A 184 6.32 4.11 -18.30
CA ALA A 184 7.46 4.36 -19.19
C ALA A 184 8.61 5.11 -18.48
N ALA A 185 8.27 6.04 -17.57
CA ALA A 185 9.26 6.75 -16.76
C ALA A 185 9.82 5.91 -15.60
N HIS A 186 9.08 4.90 -15.12
CA HIS A 186 9.43 4.09 -13.96
C HIS A 186 9.24 2.57 -14.22
N PRO A 187 9.95 1.99 -15.20
CA PRO A 187 9.69 0.60 -15.65
C PRO A 187 9.96 -0.45 -14.55
N ASP A 188 10.85 -0.15 -13.61
CA ASP A 188 11.21 -1.03 -12.48
C ASP A 188 10.42 -0.70 -11.19
N GLY A 189 9.39 0.14 -11.29
CA GLY A 189 8.57 0.54 -10.16
C GLY A 189 7.84 -0.65 -9.52
N PRO A 190 7.73 -0.71 -8.18
CA PRO A 190 7.14 -1.86 -7.47
C PRO A 190 5.64 -2.08 -7.74
N LEU A 191 5.00 -1.13 -8.43
CA LEU A 191 3.56 -1.15 -8.75
C LEU A 191 3.27 -1.30 -10.24
N VAL A 192 4.29 -1.48 -11.09
CA VAL A 192 4.10 -1.48 -12.54
C VAL A 192 3.13 -2.57 -13.00
N SER A 193 3.17 -3.77 -12.40
CA SER A 193 2.20 -4.83 -12.74
C SER A 193 0.76 -4.45 -12.37
N LEU A 194 0.53 -3.81 -11.22
CA LEU A 194 -0.78 -3.30 -10.82
C LEU A 194 -1.26 -2.15 -11.70
N GLN A 195 -0.34 -1.29 -12.15
CA GLN A 195 -0.66 -0.18 -13.06
C GLN A 195 -1.07 -0.71 -14.44
N TRP A 196 -0.36 -1.70 -14.99
CA TRP A 196 -0.78 -2.40 -16.21
C TRP A 196 -2.11 -3.14 -16.03
N GLU A 197 -2.34 -3.77 -14.89
CA GLU A 197 -3.63 -4.39 -14.60
C GLU A 197 -4.77 -3.35 -14.64
N LEU A 198 -4.55 -2.17 -14.07
CA LEU A 198 -5.52 -1.08 -14.10
C LEU A 198 -5.74 -0.54 -15.52
N VAL A 199 -4.69 -0.40 -16.34
CA VAL A 199 -4.84 -0.08 -17.77
C VAL A 199 -5.71 -1.12 -18.47
N GLY A 200 -5.52 -2.41 -18.15
CA GLY A 200 -6.36 -3.49 -18.68
C GLY A 200 -7.83 -3.37 -18.25
N ARG A 201 -8.07 -3.03 -16.98
CA ARG A 201 -9.42 -2.79 -16.44
C ARG A 201 -10.11 -1.60 -17.11
N LEU A 202 -9.41 -0.47 -17.29
CA LEU A 202 -9.94 0.73 -17.95
C LEU A 202 -10.29 0.47 -19.42
N ASN A 203 -9.48 -0.32 -20.13
CA ASN A 203 -9.78 -0.75 -21.49
C ASN A 203 -10.98 -1.72 -21.53
N MET A 204 -11.10 -2.62 -20.55
CA MET A 204 -12.26 -3.51 -20.44
C MET A 204 -13.55 -2.74 -20.15
N TYR A 205 -13.51 -1.81 -19.20
CA TYR A 205 -14.61 -0.94 -18.82
C TYR A 205 -14.04 0.38 -18.26
N PRO A 206 -14.50 1.55 -18.73
CA PRO A 206 -15.69 1.77 -19.55
C PRO A 206 -15.47 1.72 -21.08
N LEU A 207 -14.24 1.45 -21.57
CA LEU A 207 -13.93 1.63 -22.99
C LEU A 207 -14.39 0.50 -23.92
N ASP A 208 -14.75 -0.67 -23.37
CA ASP A 208 -15.13 -1.88 -24.12
C ASP A 208 -14.16 -2.26 -25.25
N ASN A 209 -12.85 -2.13 -24.99
CA ASN A 209 -11.78 -2.47 -25.90
C ASN A 209 -11.07 -3.76 -25.43
N PRO A 210 -11.59 -4.95 -25.77
CA PRO A 210 -11.07 -6.22 -25.27
C PRO A 210 -9.64 -6.51 -25.73
N ALA A 211 -9.26 -6.08 -26.94
CA ALA A 211 -7.91 -6.32 -27.48
C ALA A 211 -6.85 -5.55 -26.66
N ALA A 212 -7.07 -4.25 -26.44
CA ALA A 212 -6.16 -3.44 -25.62
C ALA A 212 -6.15 -3.88 -24.15
N ALA A 213 -7.30 -4.34 -23.64
CA ALA A 213 -7.37 -4.89 -22.29
C ALA A 213 -6.50 -6.14 -22.14
N VAL A 214 -6.56 -7.08 -23.08
CA VAL A 214 -5.71 -8.28 -23.11
C VAL A 214 -4.24 -7.88 -23.16
N GLU A 215 -3.85 -6.97 -24.06
CA GLU A 215 -2.46 -6.52 -24.18
C GLU A 215 -1.92 -5.99 -22.84
N ALA A 216 -2.68 -5.15 -22.15
CA ALA A 216 -2.29 -4.60 -20.86
C ALA A 216 -2.18 -5.69 -19.77
N PHE A 217 -3.11 -6.65 -19.71
CA PHE A 217 -2.99 -7.77 -18.77
C PHE A 217 -1.77 -8.67 -19.07
N LEU A 218 -1.43 -8.89 -20.34
CA LEU A 218 -0.21 -9.62 -20.70
C LEU A 218 1.05 -8.88 -20.23
N LYS A 219 1.08 -7.55 -20.35
CA LYS A 219 2.17 -6.72 -19.81
C LYS A 219 2.24 -6.80 -18.28
N ALA A 220 1.09 -6.76 -17.58
CA ALA A 220 1.03 -6.93 -16.13
C ALA A 220 1.62 -8.26 -15.68
N GLU A 221 1.27 -9.36 -16.38
CA GLU A 221 1.81 -10.68 -16.09
C GLU A 221 3.30 -10.80 -16.38
N ALA A 222 3.76 -10.24 -17.51
CA ALA A 222 5.17 -10.28 -17.89
C ALA A 222 6.09 -9.59 -16.86
N VAL A 223 5.60 -8.55 -16.19
CA VAL A 223 6.32 -7.85 -15.11
C VAL A 223 6.32 -8.65 -13.80
N GLY A 224 5.32 -9.51 -13.60
CA GLY A 224 5.14 -10.30 -12.38
C GLY A 224 3.98 -9.78 -11.54
N LEU A 225 2.93 -10.60 -11.43
CA LEU A 225 1.75 -10.28 -10.64
C LEU A 225 2.05 -10.42 -9.13
N PRO A 226 1.43 -9.59 -8.28
CA PRO A 226 1.60 -9.72 -6.83
C PRO A 226 1.12 -11.08 -6.29
N PRO A 227 1.70 -11.61 -5.20
CA PRO A 227 1.33 -12.91 -4.64
C PRO A 227 -0.15 -13.05 -4.22
N MET A 228 -0.79 -11.92 -3.89
CA MET A 228 -2.20 -11.88 -3.48
C MET A 228 -3.18 -11.84 -4.67
N THR A 229 -2.69 -11.91 -5.91
CA THR A 229 -3.55 -11.94 -7.09
C THR A 229 -4.38 -13.21 -7.10
N GLN A 230 -5.69 -13.08 -7.28
CA GLN A 230 -6.58 -14.22 -7.54
C GLN A 230 -6.33 -14.70 -8.97
N MET A 231 -5.31 -15.56 -9.12
CA MET A 231 -4.77 -15.96 -10.42
C MET A 231 -5.82 -16.60 -11.32
N ASP A 232 -6.76 -17.34 -10.76
CA ASP A 232 -7.86 -17.95 -11.51
C ASP A 232 -8.83 -16.91 -12.09
N ALA A 233 -9.25 -15.93 -11.30
CA ALA A 233 -10.07 -14.82 -11.77
C ALA A 233 -9.33 -13.95 -12.80
N PHE A 234 -8.02 -13.77 -12.63
CA PHE A 234 -7.17 -13.09 -13.61
C PHE A 234 -7.14 -13.87 -14.93
N PHE A 235 -6.82 -15.17 -14.92
CA PHE A 235 -6.79 -16.00 -16.12
C PHE A 235 -8.14 -16.06 -16.82
N TRP A 236 -9.22 -16.22 -16.05
CA TRP A 236 -10.59 -16.23 -16.56
C TRP A 236 -10.91 -14.93 -17.31
N ARG A 237 -10.53 -13.78 -16.73
CA ARG A 237 -10.73 -12.47 -17.36
C ARG A 237 -9.97 -12.37 -18.68
N VAL A 238 -8.67 -12.70 -18.69
CA VAL A 238 -7.85 -12.62 -19.90
C VAL A 238 -8.37 -13.56 -20.99
N ALA A 239 -8.77 -14.78 -20.63
CA ALA A 239 -9.31 -15.75 -21.59
C ALA A 239 -10.58 -15.26 -22.28
N ASN A 240 -11.54 -14.74 -21.50
CA ASN A 240 -12.80 -14.23 -22.04
C ASN A 240 -12.60 -12.97 -22.90
N LEU A 241 -11.72 -12.05 -22.48
CA LEU A 241 -11.41 -10.87 -23.28
C LEU A 241 -10.71 -11.24 -24.59
N ALA A 242 -9.78 -12.20 -24.55
CA ALA A 242 -9.11 -12.69 -25.75
C ALA A 242 -10.09 -13.32 -26.73
N ALA A 243 -11.05 -14.13 -26.25
CA ALA A 243 -12.09 -14.70 -27.09
C ALA A 243 -12.95 -13.61 -27.76
N ARG A 244 -13.35 -12.58 -26.99
CA ARG A 244 -14.09 -11.42 -27.52
C ARG A 244 -13.29 -10.59 -28.52
N ALA A 245 -11.98 -10.51 -28.33
CA ALA A 245 -11.06 -9.82 -29.24
C ALA A 245 -10.75 -10.63 -30.52
N GLY A 246 -11.29 -11.85 -30.66
CA GLY A 246 -10.99 -12.72 -31.79
C GLY A 246 -9.58 -13.34 -31.73
N ASP A 247 -8.99 -13.46 -30.54
CA ASP A 247 -7.73 -14.15 -30.29
C ASP A 247 -7.97 -15.53 -29.61
N PRO A 248 -8.38 -16.55 -30.39
CA PRO A 248 -8.69 -17.87 -29.84
C PRO A 248 -7.44 -18.55 -29.25
N LYS A 249 -6.24 -18.22 -29.73
CA LYS A 249 -4.99 -18.80 -29.25
C LYS A 249 -4.70 -18.36 -27.81
N THR A 250 -4.79 -17.06 -27.54
CA THR A 250 -4.63 -16.54 -26.18
C THR A 250 -5.77 -17.03 -25.28
N ALA A 251 -7.00 -17.03 -25.78
CA ALA A 251 -8.15 -17.55 -25.02
C ALA A 251 -7.93 -19.00 -24.56
N ALA A 252 -7.60 -19.90 -25.50
CA ALA A 252 -7.34 -21.30 -25.20
C ALA A 252 -6.16 -21.49 -24.25
N ARG A 253 -5.09 -20.69 -24.38
CA ARG A 253 -3.96 -20.72 -23.44
C ARG A 253 -4.43 -20.45 -22.01
N TYR A 254 -5.17 -19.36 -21.77
CA TYR A 254 -5.58 -19.02 -20.40
C TYR A 254 -6.66 -19.95 -19.84
N PHE A 255 -7.60 -20.44 -20.65
CA PHE A 255 -8.54 -21.47 -20.18
C PHE A 255 -7.82 -22.74 -19.73
N ARG A 256 -6.78 -23.19 -20.46
CA ARG A 256 -5.95 -24.33 -20.02
C ARG A 256 -5.23 -24.06 -18.70
N ARG A 257 -4.70 -22.84 -18.50
CA ARG A 257 -4.00 -22.47 -17.26
C ARG A 257 -4.91 -22.50 -16.04
N ILE A 258 -6.19 -22.13 -16.17
CA ILE A 258 -7.17 -22.30 -15.08
C ILE A 258 -7.24 -23.76 -14.66
N ILE A 259 -7.40 -24.68 -15.61
CA ILE A 259 -7.54 -26.12 -15.32
C ILE A 259 -6.26 -26.71 -14.71
N LEU A 260 -5.10 -26.33 -15.26
CA LEU A 260 -3.82 -26.95 -14.91
C LEU A 260 -3.12 -26.30 -13.71
N GLU A 261 -3.16 -24.97 -13.61
CA GLU A 261 -2.45 -24.22 -12.56
C GLU A 261 -3.37 -23.89 -11.37
N GLN A 262 -4.68 -23.88 -11.56
CA GLN A 262 -5.67 -23.53 -10.53
C GLN A 262 -6.74 -24.63 -10.37
N PRO A 263 -6.36 -25.88 -10.01
CA PRO A 263 -7.28 -27.03 -9.99
C PRO A 263 -8.44 -26.92 -8.99
N ARG A 264 -8.37 -25.97 -8.05
CA ARG A 264 -9.42 -25.67 -7.08
C ARG A 264 -10.34 -24.51 -7.50
N SER A 265 -10.09 -23.91 -8.67
CA SER A 265 -10.88 -22.80 -9.14
C SER A 265 -12.30 -23.25 -9.51
N GLY A 266 -13.29 -22.44 -9.14
CA GLY A 266 -14.67 -22.62 -9.59
C GLY A 266 -14.84 -22.44 -11.11
N TYR A 267 -13.85 -21.93 -11.84
CA TYR A 267 -13.91 -21.72 -13.29
C TYR A 267 -13.46 -22.93 -14.13
N GLY A 268 -13.01 -24.03 -13.49
CA GLY A 268 -12.41 -25.16 -14.20
C GLY A 268 -13.36 -25.82 -15.21
N TYR A 269 -14.61 -26.08 -14.81
CA TYR A 269 -15.60 -26.72 -15.68
C TYR A 269 -15.99 -25.82 -16.86
N GLU A 270 -16.26 -24.55 -16.61
CA GLU A 270 -16.57 -23.57 -17.64
C GLU A 270 -15.41 -23.38 -18.62
N ALA A 271 -14.16 -23.40 -18.14
CA ALA A 271 -12.98 -23.35 -19.00
C ALA A 271 -12.92 -24.56 -19.96
N GLN A 272 -13.33 -25.76 -19.54
CA GLN A 272 -13.44 -26.91 -20.44
C GLN A 272 -14.48 -26.70 -21.54
N LEU A 273 -15.65 -26.14 -21.18
CA LEU A 273 -16.71 -25.85 -22.16
C LEU A 273 -16.21 -24.84 -23.20
N ARG A 274 -15.57 -23.75 -22.75
CA ARG A 274 -15.00 -22.73 -23.64
C ARG A 274 -13.91 -23.27 -24.56
N LEU A 275 -13.07 -24.20 -24.09
CA LEU A 275 -12.09 -24.86 -24.94
C LEU A 275 -12.75 -25.68 -26.05
N ARG A 276 -13.81 -26.45 -25.74
CA ARG A 276 -14.55 -27.21 -26.75
C ARG A 276 -15.21 -26.31 -27.79
N GLU A 277 -15.76 -25.17 -27.37
CA GLU A 277 -16.31 -24.15 -28.28
C GLU A 277 -15.25 -23.60 -29.24
N LEU A 278 -13.99 -23.50 -28.79
CA LEU A 278 -12.85 -23.10 -29.62
C LEU A 278 -12.29 -24.25 -30.49
N GLY A 279 -12.91 -25.43 -30.48
CA GLY A 279 -12.44 -26.62 -31.21
C GLY A 279 -11.25 -27.33 -30.54
N GLU A 280 -10.97 -27.02 -29.28
CA GLU A 280 -9.85 -27.58 -28.52
C GLU A 280 -10.30 -28.77 -27.67
N THR A 281 -9.41 -29.75 -27.48
CA THR A 281 -9.64 -30.83 -26.50
C THR A 281 -9.22 -30.34 -25.12
N PRO A 282 -10.14 -30.21 -24.15
CA PRO A 282 -9.79 -29.71 -22.83
C PRO A 282 -9.01 -30.75 -22.01
N PRO A 283 -8.03 -30.32 -21.18
CA PRO A 283 -7.43 -31.20 -20.17
C PRO A 283 -8.50 -31.74 -19.20
N PRO A 284 -8.31 -32.93 -18.60
CA PRO A 284 -9.21 -33.42 -17.57
C PRO A 284 -9.16 -32.48 -16.34
N LEU A 285 -10.28 -32.38 -15.61
CA LEU A 285 -10.26 -31.75 -14.31
C LEU A 285 -9.53 -32.67 -13.34
N THR A 286 -8.44 -32.19 -12.76
CA THR A 286 -7.74 -32.89 -11.68
C THR A 286 -8.60 -32.85 -10.42
N ASP A 287 -8.74 -33.98 -9.73
CA ASP A 287 -9.38 -33.98 -8.41
C ASP A 287 -8.57 -33.08 -7.47
N PRO A 288 -9.15 -32.02 -6.88
CA PRO A 288 -8.43 -31.14 -5.96
C PRO A 288 -7.91 -31.84 -4.70
N PHE A 289 -8.31 -33.09 -4.46
CA PHE A 289 -7.90 -33.97 -3.37
C PHE A 289 -6.89 -35.06 -3.77
N GLU A 290 -6.58 -35.25 -5.07
CA GLU A 290 -5.59 -36.25 -5.52
C GLU A 290 -4.12 -35.85 -5.24
N PHE A 291 -3.86 -34.63 -4.75
CA PHE A 291 -2.51 -34.13 -4.49
C PHE A 291 -1.89 -34.54 -3.14
N ILE A 292 -2.47 -35.51 -2.43
CA ILE A 292 -1.89 -36.04 -1.20
C ILE A 292 -1.88 -37.56 -1.28
N VAL A 293 -0.77 -38.17 -1.70
CA VAL A 293 -0.03 -39.27 -1.04
C VAL A 293 1.03 -39.78 -2.04
N ALA A 294 2.16 -39.11 -2.13
CA ALA A 294 3.41 -39.81 -2.39
C ALA A 294 4.32 -39.53 -1.20
N ALA A 295 4.06 -40.24 -0.09
CA ALA A 295 5.01 -40.29 1.01
C ALA A 295 6.37 -40.72 0.41
N PRO A 296 7.48 -40.03 0.73
CA PRO A 296 8.79 -40.51 0.31
C PRO A 296 8.93 -41.93 0.87
N LYS A 297 9.01 -42.92 -0.03
CA LYS A 297 9.39 -44.28 0.37
C LYS A 297 10.79 -44.12 0.95
N GLY A 298 10.86 -44.10 2.29
CA GLY A 298 12.11 -44.13 3.02
C GLY A 298 12.88 -45.35 2.56
N GLY A 299 13.87 -45.12 1.71
CA GLY A 299 14.92 -46.08 1.43
C GLY A 299 15.74 -46.23 2.70
N GLY A 300 15.34 -47.18 3.54
CA GLY A 300 16.25 -47.75 4.51
C GLY A 300 17.30 -48.55 3.76
N SER A 301 18.55 -48.14 3.88
CA SER A 301 19.75 -48.96 3.68
C SER A 301 20.84 -48.39 4.57
#